data_AF-A0A4U1JR63-F1
#
_entry.id   AF-A0A4U1JR63-F1
#
_cell.length_a   1.000
_cell.length_b   1.000
_cell.length_c   1.000
_cell.angle_alpha   90.00
_cell.angle_beta   90.00
_cell.angle_gamma   90.00
#
_symmetry.space_group_name_H-M   'P 1'
#
loop_
_entity.id
_entity.type
_entity.pdbx_description
1 polymer ?
#
loop_
_entity_poly.entity_id
_entity_poly.type
_entity_poly.pdbx_seq_one_letter_code
_entity_poly.pdbx_strand_id
1 'polypeptide(L)'
;MALSQCFDSIDYYERDPKAFADRYDSVAFEDVHPHVLTYLPSSGSVLDVGAGSGRDARFMAARGLKVTAVEPSAGLRDLGARNSKG
;
A
#
# COMPACT_ATOMS: atom_id res chain seq x y z
N MET A 1 -18.13 -4.40 -33.05
CA MET A 1 -17.73 -3.22 -32.24
C MET A 1 -16.88 -3.73 -31.09
N ALA A 2 -15.56 -3.51 -31.15
CA ALA A 2 -14.70 -3.77 -30.00
C ALA A 2 -15.03 -2.71 -28.95
N LEU A 3 -15.42 -3.13 -27.75
CA LEU A 3 -15.55 -2.25 -26.61
C LEU A 3 -14.18 -1.58 -26.41
N SER A 4 -14.17 -0.25 -26.49
CA SER A 4 -13.02 0.56 -26.10
C SER A 4 -12.58 0.10 -24.71
N GLN A 5 -11.42 -0.54 -24.61
CA GLN A 5 -10.77 -0.78 -23.32
C GLN A 5 -10.45 0.60 -22.75
N CYS A 6 -11.29 1.07 -21.84
CA CYS A 6 -10.91 2.15 -20.94
C CYS A 6 -9.77 1.57 -20.11
N PHE A 7 -8.55 2.09 -20.29
CA PHE A 7 -7.42 1.73 -19.43
C PHE A 7 -7.78 2.22 -18.03
N ASP A 8 -8.18 1.31 -17.14
CA ASP A 8 -8.35 1.67 -15.74
C ASP A 8 -6.94 1.90 -15.15
N SER A 9 -6.82 2.88 -14.27
CA SER A 9 -5.62 3.10 -13.47
C SER A 9 -5.16 1.84 -12.75
N ILE A 10 -6.10 0.94 -12.40
CA ILE A 10 -5.82 -0.34 -11.75
C ILE A 10 -5.06 -1.29 -12.68
N ASP A 11 -5.41 -1.33 -13.97
CA ASP A 11 -4.76 -2.21 -14.96
C ASP A 11 -3.26 -1.95 -15.07
N TYR A 12 -2.83 -0.71 -14.81
CA TYR A 12 -1.41 -0.37 -14.80
C TYR A 12 -0.64 -1.09 -13.67
N TYR A 13 -1.23 -1.17 -12.48
CA TYR A 13 -0.64 -1.83 -11.31
C TYR A 13 -0.74 -3.36 -11.37
N GLU A 14 -1.76 -3.89 -12.06
CA GLU A 14 -1.93 -5.33 -12.29
C GLU A 14 -0.94 -5.95 -13.28
N ARG A 15 -0.25 -5.14 -14.08
CA ARG A 15 0.69 -5.65 -15.11
C ARG A 15 1.87 -6.42 -14.51
N ASP A 16 2.42 -5.95 -13.39
CA ASP A 16 3.50 -6.62 -12.67
C ASP A 16 3.50 -6.23 -11.18
N PRO A 17 2.55 -6.77 -10.39
CA PRO A 17 2.39 -6.40 -8.99
C PRO A 17 3.66 -6.66 -8.16
N LYS A 18 4.44 -7.69 -8.52
CA LYS A 18 5.67 -8.02 -7.82
C LYS A 18 6.74 -6.95 -8.07
N ALA A 19 6.96 -6.52 -9.32
CA ALA A 19 7.93 -5.46 -9.59
C ALA A 19 7.54 -4.13 -8.92
N PHE A 20 6.24 -3.82 -8.88
CA PHE A 20 5.75 -2.67 -8.11
C PHE A 20 6.03 -2.81 -6.62
N ALA A 21 5.72 -3.97 -6.04
CA ALA A 21 5.99 -4.25 -4.63
C ALA A 21 7.48 -4.15 -4.29
N ASP A 22 8.35 -4.81 -5.09
CA ASP A 22 9.81 -4.77 -4.89
C ASP A 22 10.33 -3.32 -4.91
N ARG A 23 9.82 -2.49 -5.85
CA ARG A 23 10.20 -1.07 -5.92
C ARG A 23 9.68 -0.26 -4.74
N TYR A 24 8.41 -0.44 -4.36
CA TYR A 24 7.82 0.32 -3.26
C TYR A 24 8.43 -0.05 -1.90
N ASP A 25 8.71 -1.34 -1.70
CA ASP A 25 9.34 -1.86 -0.48
C ASP A 25 10.85 -1.57 -0.43
N SER A 26 11.48 -1.11 -1.52
CA SER A 26 12.92 -0.76 -1.57
C SER A 26 13.29 0.56 -0.88
N VAL A 27 12.30 1.38 -0.54
CA VAL A 27 12.48 2.67 0.16
C VAL A 27 11.70 2.65 1.47
N ALA A 28 12.28 3.19 2.55
CA ALA A 28 11.63 3.18 3.85
C ALA A 28 10.46 4.18 3.92
N PHE A 29 9.53 3.97 4.85
CA PHE A 29 8.39 4.88 5.05
C PHE A 29 8.87 6.29 5.36
N GLU A 30 9.90 6.40 6.20
CA GLU A 30 10.46 7.65 6.68
C GLU A 30 11.10 8.48 5.57
N ASP A 31 11.68 7.80 4.56
CA ASP A 31 12.28 8.45 3.39
C ASP A 31 11.20 9.00 2.45
N VAL A 32 10.06 8.31 2.35
CA VAL A 32 8.95 8.71 1.48
C VAL A 32 8.09 9.80 2.14
N HIS A 33 7.88 9.71 3.45
CA HIS A 33 6.93 10.54 4.20
C HIS A 33 7.56 11.27 5.40
N PRO A 34 8.69 11.99 5.22
CA PRO A 34 9.42 12.58 6.35
C PRO A 34 8.58 13.58 7.15
N HIS A 35 7.66 14.30 6.49
CA HIS A 35 6.79 15.28 7.13
C HIS A 35 5.54 14.68 7.78
N VAL A 36 5.08 13.50 7.34
CA VAL A 36 3.90 12.84 7.91
C VAL A 36 4.25 12.20 9.24
N LEU A 37 5.49 11.71 9.39
CA LEU A 37 5.96 11.01 10.57
C LEU A 37 5.74 11.80 11.87
N THR A 38 5.93 13.12 11.84
CA THR A 38 5.71 14.02 12.99
C THR A 38 4.26 14.17 13.41
N TYR A 39 3.31 13.81 12.54
CA TYR A 39 1.87 13.92 12.80
C TYR A 39 1.21 12.57 13.06
N LEU A 40 1.93 11.46 12.92
CA LEU A 40 1.38 10.14 13.23
C LEU A 40 1.10 10.03 14.73
N PRO A 41 -0.15 9.71 15.14
CA PRO A 41 -0.47 9.53 16.54
C PRO A 41 0.26 8.30 17.12
N SER A 42 0.38 8.25 18.44
CA SER A 42 0.96 7.10 19.15
C SER A 42 -0.01 5.93 19.32
N SER A 43 -1.31 6.15 19.13
CA SER A 43 -2.36 5.14 19.21
C SER A 43 -3.59 5.60 18.43
N GLY A 44 -4.44 4.66 18.00
CA GLY A 44 -5.65 4.97 17.25
C GLY A 44 -5.83 4.05 16.06
N SER A 45 -6.78 4.42 15.19
CA SER A 45 -7.05 3.70 13.93
C SER A 45 -6.60 4.54 12.73
N VAL A 46 -6.04 3.89 11.72
CA VAL A 46 -5.62 4.51 10.46
C VAL A 46 -6.27 3.78 9.28
N LEU A 47 -6.69 4.55 8.28
CA LEU A 47 -7.11 4.05 6.97
C LEU A 47 -6.02 4.39 5.94
N ASP A 48 -5.42 3.37 5.36
CA ASP A 48 -4.42 3.49 4.29
C ASP A 48 -5.10 3.15 2.95
N VAL A 49 -5.30 4.15 2.07
CA VAL A 49 -6.02 4.02 0.79
C VAL A 49 -5.02 4.03 -0.35
N GLY A 50 -5.06 3.01 -1.21
CA GLY A 50 -3.99 2.75 -2.18
C GLY A 50 -2.77 2.16 -1.49
N ALA A 51 -3.00 1.22 -0.56
CA ALA A 51 -1.96 0.68 0.31
C ALA A 51 -0.87 -0.12 -0.43
N GLY A 52 -1.08 -0.46 -1.71
CA GLY A 52 -0.15 -1.20 -2.54
C GLY A 52 0.27 -2.53 -1.90
N SER A 53 1.58 -2.78 -1.87
CA SER A 53 2.19 -3.93 -1.19
C SER A 53 2.20 -3.83 0.32
N GLY A 54 1.59 -2.80 0.92
CA GLY A 54 1.39 -2.64 2.36
C GLY A 54 2.58 -2.07 3.15
N ARG A 55 3.58 -1.45 2.51
CA ARG A 55 4.74 -0.86 3.20
C ARG A 55 4.30 0.10 4.32
N ASP A 56 3.45 1.06 3.97
CA ASP A 56 3.05 2.13 4.88
C ASP A 56 2.15 1.59 6.00
N ALA A 57 1.20 0.72 5.65
CA ALA A 57 0.38 0.00 6.61
C ALA A 57 1.20 -0.79 7.65
N ARG A 58 2.24 -1.52 7.21
CA ARG A 58 3.11 -2.28 8.13
C ARG A 58 3.91 -1.37 9.05
N PHE A 59 4.44 -0.27 8.52
CA PHE A 59 5.16 0.71 9.34
C PHE A 59 4.27 1.30 10.44
N MET A 60 3.05 1.73 10.07
CA MET A 60 2.10 2.29 11.03
C MET A 60 1.62 1.24 12.05
N ALA A 61 1.39 0.00 11.62
CA ALA A 61 1.04 -1.10 12.51
C ALA A 61 2.15 -1.43 13.51
N ALA A 62 3.42 -1.43 13.07
CA ALA A 62 4.58 -1.63 13.94
C ALA A 62 4.73 -0.53 15.01
N ARG A 63 4.13 0.64 14.81
CA ARG A 63 4.05 1.74 15.80
C ARG A 63 2.88 1.61 16.77
N GLY A 64 2.09 0.54 16.69
CA GLY A 64 0.95 0.28 17.57
C GLY A 64 -0.38 0.86 17.08
N LEU A 65 -0.45 1.34 15.84
CA LEU A 65 -1.70 1.82 15.23
C LEU A 65 -2.51 0.64 14.68
N LYS A 66 -3.84 0.72 14.81
CA LYS A 66 -4.75 -0.24 14.17
C LYS A 66 -5.00 0.18 12.73
N VAL A 67 -4.41 -0.52 11.78
CA VAL A 67 -4.46 -0.12 10.36
C VAL A 67 -5.50 -0.94 9.59
N THR A 68 -6.36 -0.26 8.83
CA THR A 68 -7.14 -0.84 7.74
C THR A 68 -6.51 -0.41 6.43
N ALA A 69 -5.97 -1.35 5.67
CA ALA A 69 -5.36 -1.10 4.36
C ALA A 69 -6.34 -1.47 3.24
N VAL A 70 -6.53 -0.57 2.27
CA VAL A 70 -7.42 -0.75 1.13
C VAL A 70 -6.62 -0.56 -0.15
N GLU A 71 -6.59 -1.59 -0.99
CA GLU A 71 -5.87 -1.59 -2.26
C GLU A 71 -6.78 -2.17 -3.36
N PRO A 72 -7.13 -1.42 -4.42
CA PRO A 72 -7.97 -1.92 -5.51
C PRO A 72 -7.28 -2.99 -6.36
N SER A 73 -5.96 -2.91 -6.59
CA SER A 73 -5.20 -3.93 -7.30
C SER A 73 -5.21 -5.23 -6.50
N ALA A 74 -5.84 -6.28 -7.03
CA ALA A 74 -5.80 -7.62 -6.47
C ALA A 74 -4.37 -8.13 -6.29
N GLY A 75 -3.50 -7.96 -7.29
CA GLY A 75 -2.12 -8.43 -7.20
C GLY A 75 -1.33 -7.77 -6.06
N LEU A 76 -1.44 -6.45 -5.92
CA LEU A 76 -0.78 -5.71 -4.84
C LEU A 76 -1.42 -6.00 -3.48
N ARG A 77 -2.75 -6.05 -3.42
CA ARG A 77 -3.50 -6.38 -2.20
C ARG A 77 -3.11 -7.75 -1.64
N ASP A 78 -2.96 -8.75 -2.50
CA ASP A 78 -2.52 -10.10 -2.10
C ASP A 78 -1.08 -10.09 -1.56
N LEU A 79 -0.18 -9.32 -2.19
CA LEU A 79 1.18 -9.12 -1.67
C LEU A 79 1.18 -8.41 -0.32
N GLY A 80 0.36 -7.36 -0.18
CA GLY A 80 0.16 -6.64 1.07
C GLY A 80 -0.33 -7.52 2.20
N ALA A 81 -1.32 -8.38 1.94
CA ALA A 81 -1.83 -9.36 2.90
C ALA A 81 -0.76 -10.40 3.28
N ARG A 82 0.02 -10.90 2.32
CA ARG A 82 1.11 -11.86 2.58
C ARG A 82 2.23 -11.25 3.43
N ASN A 83 2.58 -9.99 3.16
CA ASN A 83 3.69 -9.30 3.81
C ASN A 83 3.32 -8.78 5.21
N SER A 84 2.03 -8.55 5.47
CA SER A 84 1.53 -8.03 6.73
C SER A 84 1.08 -9.19 7.62
N LYS A 85 1.98 -9.69 8.48
CA LYS A 85 1.58 -10.64 9.53
C LYS A 85 0.91 -9.87 10.67
N GLY A 86 -0.41 -9.95 10.72
CA GLY A 86 -1.27 -9.36 11.75
C GLY A 86 -2.66 -9.95 11.67
#